data_AF-A0A4Y7XBI7-F1
#
_entry.id   AF-A0A4Y7XBI7-F1
#
_cell.length_a   1.000
_cell.length_b   1.000
_cell.length_c   1.000
_cell.angle_alpha   90.00
_cell.angle_beta   90.00
_cell.angle_gamma   90.00
#
_symmetry.space_group_name_H-M   'P 1'
#
loop_
_entity.id
_entity.type
_entity.pdbx_description
1 polymer ?
#
loop_
_entity_poly.entity_id
_entity_poly.type
_entity_poly.pdbx_seq_one_letter_code
_entity_poly.pdbx_strand_id
1 'polypeptide(L)'
;MNTKADVVRARVDGDIKQKAEVVLGSIGLSMSDAIRIFLHQVIVRQEFPLELRVPNAVTLAAMKAPVEPQTYPTAKALFVELDNADNQD
;
A
#
# COMPACT_ATOMS: atom_id res chain seq x y z
N MET A 1 -33.93 -4.49 -5.20
CA MET A 1 -32.59 -4.41 -5.80
C MET A 1 -32.16 -5.83 -6.14
N ASN A 2 -32.06 -6.18 -7.43
CA ASN A 2 -31.53 -7.48 -7.84
C ASN A 2 -30.03 -7.48 -7.54
N THR A 3 -29.61 -7.98 -6.38
CA THR A 3 -28.20 -8.20 -6.08
C THR A 3 -27.72 -9.38 -6.90
N LYS A 4 -27.24 -9.10 -8.11
CA LYS A 4 -26.55 -10.08 -8.93
C LYS A 4 -25.26 -10.44 -8.21
N ALA A 5 -25.18 -11.66 -7.68
CA ALA A 5 -23.98 -12.16 -7.03
C ALA A 5 -23.07 -12.77 -8.09
N ASP A 6 -21.94 -12.11 -8.36
CA ASP A 6 -20.90 -12.65 -9.23
C ASP A 6 -19.88 -13.43 -8.40
N VAL A 7 -19.37 -14.53 -8.96
CA VAL A 7 -18.50 -15.47 -8.24
C VAL A 7 -17.05 -15.29 -8.65
N VAL A 8 -16.18 -15.03 -7.68
CA VAL A 8 -14.72 -15.00 -7.87
C VAL A 8 -14.18 -16.42 -7.72
N ARG A 9 -13.46 -16.91 -8.74
CA ARG A 9 -12.77 -18.22 -8.72
C ARG A 9 -11.31 -18.03 -9.09
N ALA A 10 -10.41 -18.55 -8.26
CA ALA A 10 -8.97 -18.54 -8.51
C ALA A 10 -8.38 -19.90 -8.13
N ARG A 11 -7.40 -20.37 -8.92
CA ARG A 11 -6.61 -21.55 -8.56
C ARG A 11 -5.55 -21.13 -7.56
N VAL A 12 -5.44 -21.89 -6.48
CA VAL A 12 -4.43 -21.70 -5.43
C VAL A 12 -3.91 -23.07 -5.01
N ASP A 13 -2.66 -23.10 -4.56
CA ASP A 13 -2.08 -24.29 -3.95
C ASP A 13 -2.85 -24.71 -2.69
N GLY A 14 -3.00 -26.02 -2.47
CA GLY A 14 -3.78 -26.57 -1.36
C GLY A 14 -3.23 -26.20 0.01
N ASP A 15 -1.90 -26.23 0.17
CA ASP A 15 -1.24 -25.92 1.44
C ASP A 15 -1.36 -24.43 1.75
N ILE A 16 -1.24 -23.58 0.73
CA ILE A 16 -1.43 -22.13 0.88
C ILE A 16 -2.86 -21.84 1.35
N LYS A 17 -3.86 -22.47 0.71
CA LYS A 17 -5.26 -22.30 1.08
C LYS A 17 -5.51 -22.70 2.54
N GLN A 18 -5.02 -23.87 2.94
CA GLN A 18 -5.24 -24.38 4.30
C GLN A 18 -4.58 -23.48 5.36
N LYS A 19 -3.33 -23.06 5.13
CA LYS A 19 -2.63 -22.15 6.05
C LYS A 19 -3.35 -20.81 6.17
N ALA A 20 -3.81 -20.25 5.06
CA ALA A 20 -4.56 -19.00 5.06
C ALA A 20 -5.90 -19.14 5.82
N GLU A 21 -6.62 -20.25 5.65
CA GLU A 21 -7.86 -20.51 6.40
C GLU A 21 -7.64 -20.58 7.92
N VAL A 22 -6.54 -21.19 8.39
CA VAL A 22 -6.21 -21.23 9.83
C VAL A 22 -5.94 -19.82 10.37
N VAL A 23 -5.14 -19.03 9.65
CA VAL A 23 -4.79 -17.66 10.08
C VAL A 23 -6.03 -16.77 10.09
N LEU A 24 -6.83 -16.76 9.02
CA LEU A 24 -8.07 -15.98 8.95
C LEU A 24 -9.09 -16.44 10.01
N GLY A 25 -9.21 -17.75 10.23
CA GLY A 25 -10.07 -18.31 11.26
C GLY A 25 -9.69 -17.85 12.68
N SER A 26 -8.39 -17.71 12.98
CA SER A 26 -7.91 -17.22 14.28
C SER A 26 -8.34 -15.79 14.61
N ILE A 27 -8.70 -15.00 13.59
CA ILE A 27 -9.22 -13.63 13.72
C ILE A 27 -10.71 -13.52 13.35
N GLY A 28 -11.41 -14.65 13.23
CA GLY A 28 -12.85 -14.71 12.98
C GLY A 28 -13.28 -14.37 11.54
N LEU A 29 -12.37 -14.48 10.57
CA LEU A 29 -12.65 -14.22 9.16
C LEU A 29 -12.72 -15.52 8.35
N SER A 30 -13.68 -15.60 7.43
CA SER A 30 -13.67 -16.62 6.39
C SER A 30 -12.82 -16.18 5.19
N MET A 31 -12.46 -17.14 4.33
CA MET A 31 -11.80 -16.85 3.06
C MET A 31 -12.61 -15.87 2.19
N SER A 32 -13.94 -16.04 2.18
CA SER A 32 -14.85 -15.17 1.43
C SER A 32 -14.86 -13.74 1.96
N ASP A 33 -14.76 -13.56 3.28
CA ASP A 33 -14.70 -12.23 3.90
C ASP A 33 -13.39 -11.54 3.55
N ALA A 34 -12.27 -12.26 3.63
CA ALA A 34 -10.97 -11.73 3.25
C ALA A 34 -10.92 -11.27 1.78
N ILE A 35 -11.46 -12.08 0.86
CA ILE A 35 -11.54 -11.71 -0.57
C ILE A 35 -12.42 -10.47 -0.77
N ARG A 36 -13.55 -10.38 -0.06
CA ARG A 36 -14.45 -9.22 -0.15
C ARG A 36 -13.79 -7.94 0.36
N ILE A 37 -13.09 -8.02 1.49
CA ILE A 37 -12.33 -6.90 2.06
C ILE A 37 -11.23 -6.46 1.09
N PHE A 38 -10.48 -7.42 0.53
CA PHE A 38 -9.44 -7.13 -0.46
C PHE A 38 -9.99 -6.35 -1.67
N LEU A 39 -11.09 -6.81 -2.27
CA LEU A 39 -11.71 -6.12 -3.41
C LEU A 39 -12.21 -4.72 -3.04
N HIS A 40 -12.76 -4.54 -1.84
CA HIS A 40 -13.12 -3.21 -1.35
C HIS A 40 -11.91 -2.29 -1.20
N GLN A 41 -10.78 -2.81 -0.70
CA GLN A 41 -9.55 -2.01 -0.57
C GLN A 41 -9.01 -1.58 -1.93
N VAL A 42 -9.07 -2.44 -2.96
CA VAL A 42 -8.72 -2.06 -4.34
C VAL A 42 -9.57 -0.89 -4.83
N ILE A 43 -10.89 -0.93 -4.59
CA ILE A 43 -11.82 0.13 -5.00
C ILE A 43 -11.54 1.43 -4.24
N VAL A 44 -11.37 1.36 -2.92
CA VAL A 44 -11.20 2.55 -2.07
C VAL A 44 -9.88 3.25 -2.36
N ARG A 45 -8.80 2.49 -2.52
CA ARG A 45 -7.46 3.05 -2.71
C ARG A 45 -7.11 3.34 -4.17
N GLN A 46 -7.85 2.77 -5.12
CA GLN A 46 -7.54 2.81 -6.55
C GLN A 46 -6.12 2.28 -6.86
N GLU A 47 -5.60 1.42 -5.98
CA GLU A 47 -4.30 0.75 -6.10
C GLU A 47 -4.41 -0.68 -5.56
N PHE A 48 -3.41 -1.51 -5.86
CA PHE A 48 -3.34 -2.84 -5.30
C PHE A 48 -2.99 -2.77 -3.81
N PRO A 49 -3.84 -3.26 -2.89
CA PRO A 49 -3.75 -3.00 -1.45
C PRO A 49 -2.76 -3.94 -0.73
N LEU A 50 -1.69 -4.33 -1.41
CA LEU A 50 -0.54 -5.02 -0.84
C LEU A 50 0.66 -4.11 -1.02
N GLU A 51 1.34 -3.78 0.08
CA GLU A 51 2.62 -3.06 0.05
C GLU A 51 3.71 -3.99 -0.50
N LEU A 52 3.68 -4.29 -1.79
CA LEU A 52 4.78 -4.96 -2.48
C LEU A 52 5.83 -3.91 -2.87
N ARG A 53 6.52 -3.32 -1.89
CA ARG A 53 7.62 -2.40 -2.17
C ARG A 53 8.93 -2.88 -1.57
N VAL A 54 9.80 -3.40 -2.45
CA VAL A 54 11.23 -3.16 -2.31
C VAL A 54 11.45 -1.71 -2.71
N PRO A 55 12.02 -0.84 -1.86
CA PRO A 55 12.26 0.56 -2.24
C PRO A 55 13.08 0.61 -3.53
N ASN A 56 12.67 1.46 -4.48
CA ASN A 56 13.36 1.57 -5.77
C ASN A 56 14.78 2.17 -5.58
N ALA A 57 15.62 2.11 -6.61
CA ALA A 57 17.01 2.56 -6.50
C ALA A 57 17.12 4.03 -6.05
N VAL A 58 16.20 4.90 -6.47
CA VAL A 58 16.16 6.32 -6.08
C VAL A 58 15.80 6.46 -4.60
N THR A 59 14.78 5.76 -4.12
CA THR A 59 14.38 5.76 -2.70
C THR A 59 15.49 5.18 -1.81
N LEU A 60 16.13 4.08 -2.23
CA LEU A 60 17.27 3.52 -1.48
C LEU A 60 18.47 4.47 -1.45
N ALA A 61 18.74 5.18 -2.54
CA ALA A 61 19.80 6.19 -2.58
C ALA A 61 19.47 7.37 -1.65
N ALA A 62 18.24 7.89 -1.69
CA ALA A 62 17.78 8.96 -0.81
C ALA A 62 17.86 8.58 0.67
N MET A 63 17.47 7.35 1.03
CA MET A 63 17.57 6.85 2.41
C MET A 63 19.02 6.68 2.90
N LYS A 64 19.98 6.46 1.99
CA LYS A 64 21.41 6.34 2.29
C LYS A 64 22.16 7.67 2.19
N ALA A 65 21.53 8.70 1.61
CA ALA A 65 22.12 10.01 1.50
C ALA A 65 22.38 10.59 2.90
N PRO A 66 23.46 11.36 3.09
CA PRO A 66 23.68 12.08 4.33
C PRO A 66 22.46 12.96 4.64
N VAL A 67 22.03 12.99 5.90
CA VAL A 67 20.98 13.93 6.32
C VAL A 67 21.55 15.34 6.17
N GLU A 68 20.90 16.16 5.35
CA GLU A 68 21.24 17.58 5.28
C GLU A 68 20.87 18.24 6.62
N PRO A 69 21.81 18.91 7.31
CA PRO A 69 21.57 19.49 8.62
C PRO A 69 20.74 20.79 8.56
N GLN A 70 20.05 21.05 7.45
CA GLN A 70 19.25 22.26 7.29
C GLN A 70 18.02 22.20 8.21
N THR A 71 17.98 23.15 9.14
CA THR A 71 16.81 23.44 9.96
C THR A 71 16.18 24.74 9.53
N TYR A 72 14.85 24.73 9.43
CA TYR A 72 14.06 25.90 9.08
C TYR A 72 13.35 26.44 10.31
N PRO A 73 13.31 27.77 10.50
CA PRO A 73 12.65 28.38 11.66
C PRO A 73 11.13 28.23 11.61
N THR A 74 10.54 28.03 10.43
CA THR A 74 9.11 27.80 10.24
C THR A 74 8.85 26.91 9.02
N ALA A 75 7.72 26.20 9.00
CA ALA A 75 7.29 25.43 7.83
C ALA A 75 7.16 26.29 6.57
N LYS A 76 6.73 27.56 6.71
CA LYS A 76 6.63 28.50 5.58
C LYS A 76 8.00 28.78 4.93
N ALA A 77 9.06 28.88 5.74
CA ALA A 77 10.41 29.10 5.22
C ALA A 77 10.91 27.89 4.41
N LEU A 78 10.61 26.66 4.87
CA LEU A 78 10.92 25.43 4.13
C LEU A 78 10.21 25.40 2.77
N PHE A 79 8.90 25.63 2.73
CA PHE A 79 8.15 25.54 1.48
C PHE A 79 8.56 26.60 0.46
N VAL A 80 8.91 27.81 0.89
CA VAL A 80 9.46 28.84 -0.01
C VAL A 80 10.76 28.38 -0.67
N GLU A 81 11.64 27.67 0.03
CA GLU A 81 12.88 27.16 -0.57
C GLU A 81 12.61 26.03 -1.57
N LEU A 82 11.75 25.07 -1.21
CA LEU A 82 11.37 23.96 -2.08
C LEU A 82 10.70 24.44 -3.38
N ASP A 83 9.76 25.39 -3.27
CA ASP A 83 9.05 25.96 -4.43
C ASP A 83 10.00 26.72 -5.37
N ASN A 84 11.09 27.28 -4.84
CA ASN A 84 12.11 27.97 -5.63
C ASN A 84 13.12 27.00 -6.27
N ALA A 85 13.37 25.84 -5.66
CA ALA A 85 14.28 24.82 -6.17
C ALA A 85 13.74 24.10 -7.41
N ASP A 86 12.41 23.92 -7.51
CA ASP A 86 11.75 23.30 -8.68
C ASP A 86 11.69 24.22 -9.92
N ASN A 87 12.09 25.50 -9.80
CA ASN A 87 12.05 26.50 -10.87
C ASN A 87 13.42 26.79 -11.51
N GLN A 88 14.44 25.95 -11.25
CA GLN A 88 15.77 26.02 -11.86
C GLN A 88 16.03 24.77 -12.72
N ASP A 89 15.24 24.60 -13.77
CA ASP A 89 15.58 23.78 -14.95
C ASP A 89 15.71 24.68 -16.19
#